data_AF-A0A6L3N6K4-F1
#
_entry.id   AF-A0A6L3N6K4-F1
#
_cell.length_a   1.000
_cell.length_b   1.000
_cell.length_c   1.000
_cell.angle_alpha   90.00
_cell.angle_beta   90.00
_cell.angle_gamma   90.00
#
_symmetry.space_group_name_H-M   'P 1'
#
loop_
_entity.id
_entity.type
_entity.pdbx_description
1 polymer ?
#
loop_
_entity_poly.entity_id
_entity_poly.type
_entity_poly.pdbx_seq_one_letter_code
_entity_poly.pdbx_strand_id
1 'polypeptide(L)'
;ALARRHRDALAGLDDTAAADRLAELNVLEQVRLLRASPIVRGRQRPPLVHGWIFSLADGRLKELDSGYTAAPVEVEPEHAATAAALG
;
A
#
# COMPACT_ATOMS: atom_id res chain seq x y z
N ALA A 1 -2.55 -6.65 18.85
CA ALA A 1 -3.05 -5.26 19.03
C ALA A 1 -3.81 -4.75 17.79
N LEU A 2 -3.23 -4.86 16.58
CA LEU A 2 -3.86 -4.39 15.34
C LEU A 2 -5.21 -5.06 15.04
N ALA A 3 -5.28 -6.40 15.06
CA ALA A 3 -6.54 -7.14 14.85
C ALA A 3 -7.65 -6.71 15.82
N ARG A 4 -7.31 -6.43 17.08
CA ARG A 4 -8.28 -5.91 18.06
C ARG A 4 -8.79 -4.50 17.72
N ARG A 5 -7.91 -3.63 17.19
CA ARG A 5 -8.26 -2.26 16.78
C ARG A 5 -9.14 -2.25 15.53
N HIS A 6 -9.01 -3.27 14.68
CA HIS A 6 -9.74 -3.39 13.43
C HIS A 6 -10.78 -4.52 13.46
N ARG A 7 -11.31 -4.91 14.63
CA ARG A 7 -12.28 -6.02 14.73
C ARG A 7 -13.47 -5.85 13.81
N ASP A 8 -14.00 -4.63 13.71
CA ASP A 8 -15.19 -4.36 12.89
C ASP A 8 -14.90 -4.60 11.39
N ALA A 9 -13.68 -4.30 10.95
CA ALA A 9 -13.24 -4.54 9.57
C ALA A 9 -12.93 -6.02 9.28
N LEU A 10 -12.84 -6.86 10.32
CA LEU A 10 -12.60 -8.30 10.23
C LEU A 10 -13.87 -9.12 10.54
N ALA A 11 -14.92 -8.47 11.05
CA ALA A 11 -16.14 -9.13 11.47
C ALA A 11 -16.87 -9.71 10.26
N GLY A 12 -17.25 -10.99 10.35
CA GLY A 12 -18.02 -11.69 9.30
C GLY A 12 -17.18 -12.19 8.12
N LEU A 13 -15.86 -11.97 8.12
CA LEU A 13 -14.95 -12.63 7.18
C LEU A 13 -14.66 -14.06 7.66
N ASP A 14 -14.46 -14.98 6.72
CA ASP A 14 -13.85 -16.28 7.04
C ASP A 14 -12.38 -16.11 7.45
N ASP A 15 -11.79 -17.17 7.98
CA ASP A 15 -10.43 -17.12 8.52
C ASP A 15 -9.37 -16.70 7.48
N THR A 16 -9.53 -17.15 6.24
CA THR A 16 -8.60 -16.81 5.14
C THR A 16 -8.74 -15.34 4.76
N ALA A 17 -9.96 -14.88 4.52
CA ALA A 17 -10.25 -13.48 4.18
C ALA A 17 -9.87 -12.53 5.34
N ALA A 18 -10.08 -12.94 6.59
CA ALA A 18 -9.68 -12.18 7.76
C ALA A 18 -8.15 -12.08 7.88
N ALA A 19 -7.42 -13.16 7.58
CA ALA A 19 -5.95 -13.15 7.56
C ALA A 19 -5.41 -12.24 6.46
N ASP A 20 -5.94 -12.35 5.23
CA ASP A 20 -5.55 -11.48 4.11
C ASP A 20 -5.84 -10.02 4.42
N ARG A 21 -7.03 -9.72 4.94
CA ARG A 21 -7.42 -8.35 5.32
C ARG A 21 -6.53 -7.81 6.43
N LEU A 22 -6.18 -8.62 7.42
CA LEU A 22 -5.27 -8.21 8.48
C LEU A 22 -3.86 -7.97 7.96
N ALA A 23 -3.38 -8.74 6.98
CA ALA A 23 -2.09 -8.51 6.33
C ALA A 23 -2.07 -7.17 5.57
N GLU A 24 -3.13 -6.86 4.81
CA GLU A 24 -3.27 -5.54 4.17
C GLU A 24 -3.26 -4.39 5.19
N LEU A 25 -4.04 -4.51 6.27
CA LEU A 25 -4.08 -3.53 7.35
C LEU A 25 -2.73 -3.37 8.04
N ASN A 26 -1.95 -4.45 8.15
CA ASN A 26 -0.59 -4.40 8.68
C ASN A 26 0.30 -3.54 7.81
N VAL A 27 0.33 -3.77 6.50
CA VAL A 27 1.12 -2.97 5.55
C VAL A 27 0.78 -1.50 5.67
N LEU A 28 -0.52 -1.15 5.65
CA LEU A 28 -0.98 0.23 5.78
C LEU A 28 -0.53 0.89 7.10
N GLU A 29 -0.68 0.19 8.23
CA GLU A 29 -0.24 0.72 9.52
C GLU A 29 1.29 0.88 9.59
N GLN A 30 2.06 -0.07 9.07
CA GLN A 30 3.51 0.02 9.10
C GLN A 30 4.03 1.13 8.19
N VAL A 31 3.43 1.35 7.01
CA VAL A 31 3.75 2.50 6.16
C VAL A 31 3.48 3.81 6.90
N ARG A 32 2.33 3.93 7.56
CA ARG A 32 1.97 5.11 8.36
C ARG A 32 2.99 5.35 9.48
N LEU A 33 3.37 4.31 10.22
CA LEU A 33 4.36 4.39 11.31
C LEU A 33 5.76 4.73 10.77
N LEU A 34 6.17 4.13 9.65
CA LEU A 34 7.47 4.38 9.03
C LEU A 34 7.57 5.83 8.52
N ARG A 35 6.54 6.33 7.83
CA ARG A 35 6.42 7.74 7.42
C ARG A 35 6.46 8.69 8.62
N ALA A 36 5.96 8.25 9.78
CA ALA A 36 5.97 9.04 11.01
C ALA A 36 7.29 8.99 11.79
N SER A 37 8.16 8.02 11.49
CA SER A 37 9.44 7.82 12.17
C SER A 37 10.36 9.03 12.02
N PRO A 38 11.11 9.41 13.08
CA PRO A 38 12.16 10.42 12.98
C PRO A 38 13.22 10.11 11.91
N ILE A 39 13.45 8.83 11.61
CA ILE A 39 14.40 8.40 10.56
C ILE A 39 13.95 8.89 9.18
N VAL A 40 12.65 8.87 8.90
CA VAL A 40 12.08 9.31 7.62
C VAL A 40 11.86 10.82 7.64
N ARG A 41 11.20 11.34 8.69
CA ARG A 41 10.87 12.77 8.81
C ARG A 41 12.07 13.68 9.01
N GLY A 42 13.14 13.20 9.64
CA GLY A 42 14.32 13.99 9.98
C GLY A 42 15.27 14.24 8.79
N ARG A 43 14.94 13.74 7.60
CA ARG A 43 15.79 13.93 6.41
C ARG A 43 15.41 15.21 5.68
N GLN A 44 16.41 15.92 5.18
CA GLN A 44 16.24 17.07 4.28
C GLN A 44 15.40 16.73 3.04
N ARG A 45 15.53 15.49 2.55
CA ARG A 45 14.69 14.91 1.51
C ARG A 45 14.21 13.53 1.99
N PRO A 46 13.00 13.42 2.56
CA PRO A 46 12.44 12.14 2.96
C PRO A 46 12.28 11.20 1.76
N PRO A 47 12.56 9.89 1.91
CA PRO A 47 12.27 8.92 0.86
C PRO A 47 10.77 8.76 0.66
N LEU A 48 10.37 8.34 -0.54
CA LEU A 48 9.03 7.84 -0.79
C LEU A 48 8.86 6.50 -0.06
N VAL A 49 7.71 6.31 0.58
CA VAL A 49 7.38 5.05 1.28
C VAL A 49 6.13 4.47 0.64
N HIS A 50 6.25 3.32 0.01
CA HIS A 50 5.16 2.58 -0.60
C HIS A 50 4.74 1.40 0.28
N GLY A 51 3.46 1.04 0.24
CA GLY A 51 2.91 -0.16 0.86
C GLY A 51 2.43 -1.14 -0.18
N TRP A 52 3.15 -2.24 -0.38
CA TRP A 52 2.77 -3.30 -1.32
C TRP A 52 2.52 -4.61 -0.58
N ILE A 53 1.66 -5.46 -1.15
CA ILE A 53 1.41 -6.81 -0.69
C ILE A 53 1.50 -7.78 -1.87
N PHE A 54 2.14 -8.92 -1.66
CA PHE A 54 2.28 -9.98 -2.65
C PHE A 54 1.40 -11.16 -2.27
N SER A 55 0.55 -11.59 -3.19
CA SER A 55 -0.32 -12.74 -3.00
C SER A 55 0.36 -14.01 -3.49
N LEU A 56 0.45 -15.01 -2.62
CA LEU A 56 0.98 -16.33 -2.98
C LEU A 56 -0.01 -17.17 -3.79
N ALA A 57 -1.31 -16.84 -3.75
CA ALA A 57 -2.35 -17.60 -4.43
C ALA A 57 -2.36 -17.34 -5.94
N ASP A 58 -2.13 -16.10 -6.35
CA ASP A 58 -2.17 -15.67 -7.76
C ASP A 58 -0.84 -15.08 -8.26
N GLY A 59 0.17 -14.96 -7.39
CA GLY A 59 1.50 -14.44 -7.73
C GLY A 59 1.50 -12.95 -8.08
N ARG A 60 0.46 -12.19 -7.70
CA ARG A 60 0.32 -10.78 -8.06
C ARG A 60 0.78 -9.87 -6.94
N LEU A 61 1.46 -8.80 -7.33
CA LEU A 61 1.78 -7.67 -6.44
C LEU A 61 0.65 -6.64 -6.51
N LYS A 62 0.17 -6.20 -5.34
CA LYS A 62 -0.86 -5.18 -5.19
C LYS A 62 -0.29 -3.99 -4.42
N GLU A 63 -0.44 -2.79 -4.98
CA GLU A 63 -0.14 -1.54 -4.27
C GLU A 63 -1.33 -1.14 -3.38
N LEU A 64 -1.05 -0.95 -2.07
CA LEU A 64 -2.03 -0.56 -1.05
C LEU A 64 -1.92 0.92 -0.65
N ASP A 65 -0.71 1.49 -0.69
CA ASP A 65 -0.44 2.91 -0.41
C ASP A 65 0.72 3.37 -1.29
N SER A 66 0.47 4.34 -2.17
CA SER A 66 1.51 4.92 -3.02
C SER A 66 2.35 5.91 -2.24
N GLY A 67 3.68 5.84 -2.41
CA GLY A 67 4.61 6.82 -1.85
C GLY A 67 4.51 8.20 -2.50
N TYR A 68 3.93 8.30 -3.69
CA TYR A 68 3.68 9.57 -4.35
C TYR A 68 2.46 10.25 -3.73
N THR A 69 2.51 11.57 -3.58
CA THR A 69 1.26 12.32 -3.43
C THR A 69 0.46 12.10 -4.72
N ALA A 70 -0.85 11.91 -4.60
CA ALA A 70 -1.70 12.13 -5.75
C ALA A 70 -1.36 13.53 -6.27
N ALA A 71 -0.93 13.63 -7.53
CA ALA A 71 -0.96 14.92 -8.20
C ALA A 71 -2.40 15.46 -8.07
N PRO A 72 -2.60 16.78 -7.92
CA PRO A 72 -3.89 17.34 -8.28
C PRO A 72 -4.26 16.75 -9.63
N VAL A 73 -5.43 16.12 -9.73
CA VAL A 73 -5.85 15.46 -10.95
C VAL A 73 -6.12 16.56 -11.98
N GLU A 74 -5.09 17.04 -12.65
CA GLU A 74 -5.22 17.60 -13.98
C GLU A 74 -5.42 16.39 -14.89
N VAL A 75 -6.68 16.17 -15.26
CA VAL A 75 -7.08 15.10 -16.18
C VAL A 75 -6.55 15.47 -17.57
N GLU A 76 -5.31 15.14 -17.86
CA GLU A 76 -4.79 15.10 -19.23
C GLU A 76 -4.81 13.63 -19.69
N PRO A 77 -5.41 13.32 -20.85
CA PRO A 77 -5.51 11.94 -21.29
C PRO A 77 -4.17 11.43 -21.84
N GLU A 78 -3.96 10.12 -21.64
CA GLU A 78 -3.20 9.24 -22.54
C GLU A 78 -1.69 9.07 -22.29
N HIS A 79 -1.35 8.09 -21.44
CA HIS A 79 -0.10 7.33 -21.57
C HIS A 79 -0.39 5.88 -21.96
N ALA A 80 -0.81 5.69 -23.21
CA ALA A 80 -0.79 4.40 -23.90
C ALA A 80 0.46 4.31 -24.79
N ALA A 81 1.67 4.31 -24.22
CA ALA A 81 2.89 4.21 -25.05
C ALA A 81 4.15 3.64 -24.36
N THR A 82 4.04 2.83 -23.29
CA THR A 82 5.24 2.20 -22.68
C THR A 82 5.18 0.68 -22.65
N ALA A 83 4.59 0.07 -23.68
CA ALA A 83 4.69 -1.38 -23.93
C ALA A 83 5.32 -1.73 -25.29
N ALA A 84 5.67 -0.74 -26.13
CA ALA A 84 6.25 -0.96 -27.46
C ALA A 84 7.79 -0.91 -27.49
N ALA A 85 8.47 -0.84 -26.34
CA ALA A 85 9.93 -0.68 -26.25
C ALA A 85 10.64 -1.81 -25.49
N LEU A 86 10.09 -3.02 -25.53
CA LEU A 86 10.84 -4.25 -25.26
C LEU A 86 10.77 -5.11 -26.51
N GLY A 87 11.62 -4.75 -27.48
CA GLY A 87 12.10 -5.67 -28.52
C GLY A 87 13.21 -6.54 -27.97
#